data_AF-A0A0B3SHC5-F1
#
_entry.id   AF-A0A0B3SHC5-F1
#
_cell.length_a   1.000
_cell.length_b   1.000
_cell.length_c   1.000
_cell.angle_alpha   90.00
_cell.angle_beta   90.00
_cell.angle_gamma   90.00
#
_symmetry.space_group_name_H-M   'P 1'
#
loop_
_entity.id
_entity.type
_entity.pdbx_description
1 polymer ?
#
loop_
_entity_poly.entity_id
_entity_poly.type
_entity_poly.pdbx_seq_one_letter_code
_entity_poly.pdbx_strand_id
1 'polypeptide(L)' 'MGEAHRLRNEYGWLFSVPETLAALPEGIDCDAFKTVMALAMDAGCDYVLFDRDVSPVAYLELFDW' A
#
# COMPACT_ATOMS: atom_id res chain seq x y z
N MET A 1 2.99 12.45 -18.64
CA MET A 1 3.72 12.10 -17.41
C MET A 1 2.75 12.21 -16.25
N GLY A 2 2.17 11.11 -15.81
CA GLY A 2 1.30 11.09 -14.62
C GLY A 2 2.17 10.73 -13.43
N GLU A 3 2.42 11.68 -12.54
CA GLU A 3 2.98 11.37 -11.22
C GLU A 3 1.92 10.61 -10.43
N ALA A 4 2.23 9.37 -10.04
CA ALA A 4 1.51 8.73 -8.94
C ALA A 4 1.74 9.60 -7.70
N HIS A 5 0.76 10.44 -7.37
CA HIS A 5 0.77 11.33 -6.21
C HIS A 5 0.97 10.48 -4.93
N ARG A 6 2.22 10.35 -4.48
CA ARG A 6 2.52 9.92 -3.11
C ARG A 6 2.12 11.07 -2.17
N LEU A 7 0.86 11.06 -1.73
CA LEU A 7 0.39 11.96 -0.66
C LEU A 7 0.94 11.43 0.67
N ARG A 8 2.14 11.89 1.05
CA ARG A 8 2.64 11.76 2.42
C ARG A 8 1.95 12.83 3.27
N ASN A 9 1.16 12.42 4.26
CA ASN A 9 0.75 13.32 5.34
C ASN A 9 1.32 12.80 6.68
N GLU A 10 1.15 13.57 7.74
CA GLU A 10 1.68 13.21 9.07
C GLU A 10 1.07 11.91 9.64
N TYR A 11 -0.10 11.49 9.16
CA TYR A 11 -0.90 10.38 9.67
C TYR A 11 -0.73 9.04 8.93
N GLY A 12 0.01 9.01 7.81
CA GLY A 12 0.19 7.76 7.08
C GLY A 12 0.53 7.90 5.61
N TRP A 13 0.25 6.84 4.85
CA TRP A 13 0.43 6.80 3.41
C TRP A 13 -0.85 6.33 2.72
N LEU A 14 -1.40 7.21 1.89
CA LEU A 14 -2.51 6.87 1.01
C LEU A 14 -1.97 6.49 -0.36
N PHE A 15 -2.38 5.32 -0.86
CA PHE A 15 -2.04 4.83 -2.19
C PHE A 15 -3.31 4.63 -3.02
N SER A 16 -3.30 5.12 -4.25
CA SER A 16 -4.30 4.73 -5.25
C SER A 16 -4.09 3.28 -5.63
N VAL A 17 -5.17 2.50 -5.67
CA VAL A 17 -5.13 1.12 -6.14
C VAL A 17 -4.97 1.13 -7.66
N PRO A 18 -3.95 0.47 -8.22
CA PRO A 18 -3.77 0.42 -9.66
C PRO A 18 -4.73 -0.59 -10.28
N GLU A 19 -5.04 -0.42 -11.56
CA GLU A 19 -5.83 -1.41 -12.32
C GLU A 19 -5.06 -2.74 -12.49
N THR A 20 -3.72 -2.69 -12.48
CA THR A 20 -2.87 -3.89 -12.56
C THR A 20 -1.63 -3.73 -11.67
N LEU A 21 -1.11 -4.83 -11.12
CA LEU A 21 0.13 -4.80 -10.32
C LEU A 21 1.35 -4.31 -11.13
N ALA A 22 1.34 -4.50 -12.45
CA ALA A 22 2.40 -4.00 -13.34
C ALA A 22 2.43 -2.46 -13.43
N ALA A 23 1.35 -1.77 -13.04
CA ALA A 23 1.29 -0.32 -12.98
C ALA A 23 1.81 0.27 -11.66
N LEU A 24 2.28 -0.58 -10.72
CA LEU A 24 2.96 -0.10 -9.52
C LEU A 24 4.27 0.62 -9.89
N PRO A 25 4.64 1.70 -9.17
CA PRO A 25 5.90 2.40 -9.39
C PRO A 25 7.11 1.48 -9.37
N GLU A 26 8.04 1.68 -10.31
CA GLU A 26 9.34 1.00 -10.31
C GLU A 26 10.05 1.19 -8.96
N GLY A 27 10.65 0.13 -8.43
CA GLY A 27 11.34 0.14 -7.13
C GLY A 27 10.49 -0.22 -5.92
N ILE A 28 9.21 -0.57 -6.09
CA ILE A 28 8.42 -1.23 -5.03
C ILE A 28 8.66 -2.74 -5.11
N ASP A 29 9.65 -3.21 -4.34
CA ASP A 29 9.96 -4.63 -4.19
C ASP A 29 9.66 -5.14 -2.77
N CYS A 30 8.42 -4.94 -2.33
CA CYS A 30 7.91 -5.46 -1.05
C CYS A 30 6.71 -6.35 -1.34
N ASP A 31 6.84 -7.65 -1.07
CA ASP A 31 5.80 -8.63 -1.39
C ASP A 31 4.56 -8.48 -0.50
N ALA A 32 4.72 -8.06 0.75
CA ALA A 32 3.61 -7.72 1.62
C ALA A 32 2.78 -6.57 1.04
N PHE A 33 3.43 -5.50 0.59
CA PHE A 33 2.76 -4.39 -0.08
C PHE A 33 2.03 -4.85 -1.35
N LYS A 34 2.70 -5.59 -2.24
CA LYS A 34 2.08 -6.11 -3.48
C LYS A 34 0.85 -6.97 -3.17
N THR A 35 0.91 -7.77 -2.10
CA THR A 35 -0.21 -8.61 -1.64
C THR A 35 -1.38 -7.76 -1.18
N VAL A 36 -1.16 -6.72 -0.36
CA VAL A 36 -2.21 -5.80 0.07
C VAL A 36 -2.86 -5.10 -1.13
N MET A 37 -2.06 -4.66 -2.10
CA MET A 37 -2.59 -4.03 -3.31
C MET A 37 -3.44 -5.01 -4.14
N ALA A 38 -3.01 -6.26 -4.30
CA ALA A 38 -3.78 -7.29 -5.00
C ALA A 38 -5.13 -7.56 -4.31
N LEU A 39 -5.15 -7.61 -2.98
CA LEU A 39 -6.39 -7.76 -2.21
C LEU A 39 -7.32 -6.56 -2.38
N ALA A 40 -6.77 -5.35 -2.35
CA ALA A 40 -7.53 -4.13 -2.56
C ALA A 40 -8.13 -4.05 -3.97
N MET A 41 -7.39 -4.52 -4.98
CA MET A 41 -7.87 -4.64 -6.36
C MET A 41 -9.05 -5.63 -6.47
N ASP A 42 -8.92 -6.83 -5.91
CA ASP A 42 -9.98 -7.85 -5.92
C ASP A 42 -11.26 -7.36 -5.21
N ALA A 43 -11.08 -6.59 -4.13
CA ALA A 43 -12.16 -5.95 -3.40
C ALA A 43 -12.77 -4.72 -4.12
N GLY A 44 -12.20 -4.28 -5.24
CA GLY A 44 -12.67 -3.10 -5.99
C GLY A 44 -12.47 -1.77 -5.23
N CYS A 45 -11.44 -1.68 -4.40
CA CYS A 45 -11.11 -0.46 -3.67
C CYS A 45 -10.42 0.57 -4.58
N ASP A 46 -10.71 1.85 -4.39
CA ASP A 46 -10.03 2.93 -5.11
C ASP A 46 -8.69 3.31 -4.43
N TYR A 47 -8.62 3.16 -3.10
CA TYR A 47 -7.47 3.58 -2.29
C TYR A 47 -7.20 2.62 -1.13
N VAL A 48 -5.92 2.56 -0.73
CA VAL A 48 -5.45 1.91 0.50
C VAL A 48 -4.76 2.95 1.38
N LEU A 49 -5.19 3.05 2.64
CA LEU A 49 -4.54 3.85 3.66
C LEU A 49 -3.70 2.96 4.57
N PHE A 50 -2.39 3.18 4.59
CA PHE A 50 -1.50 2.63 5.60
C PHE A 50 -1.34 3.65 6.72
N ASP A 51 -1.98 3.37 7.85
CA ASP A 51 -1.86 4.16 9.07
C ASP A 51 -0.48 3.94 9.71
N ARG A 52 0.16 5.02 10.16
CA ARG A 52 1.44 4.97 10.91
C ARG A 52 1.26 5.06 12.42
N ASP A 53 0.10 5.50 12.90
CA ASP A 53 -0.12 5.83 14.30
C ASP A 53 -0.69 4.65 15.10
N VAL A 54 -0.45 3.41 14.66
CA VAL A 54 -0.80 2.21 15.41
C VAL A 54 0.41 1.66 16.15
N SER A 55 0.25 1.48 17.46
CA SER A 55 1.21 0.70 18.26
C SER A 55 1.39 -0.68 17.63
N PRO A 56 2.63 -1.20 17.51
CA PRO A 56 2.86 -2.53 16.94
C PRO A 56 1.96 -3.56 17.62
N VAL A 57 1.13 -4.22 16.83
CA VAL A 57 0.28 -5.31 17.31
C VAL A 57 1.05 -6.61 17.15
N ALA A 58 1.09 -7.45 18.20
CA ALA A 58 1.97 -8.62 18.28
C ALA A 58 1.77 -9.64 17.13
N TYR A 59 0.60 -9.66 16.48
CA TYR A 59 0.34 -10.54 15.35
C TYR A 59 0.96 -10.06 14.02
N LEU A 60 1.45 -8.82 13.94
CA LEU A 60 2.14 -8.29 12.76
C LEU A 60 3.65 -8.58 12.76
N GLU A 61 4.23 -9.12 13.84
CA GLU A 61 5.61 -9.64 13.86
C GLU A 61 5.83 -10.81 12.88
N LEU A 62 4.75 -11.39 12.35
CA LEU A 62 4.77 -12.48 11.38
C LEU A 62 5.11 -12.04 9.95
N PHE A 63 5.12 -10.73 9.68
CA PHE A 63 5.45 -10.17 8.38
C PHE A 63 6.74 -9.36 8.49
N ASP A 64 7.73 -9.67 7.65
CA ASP A 64 8.96 -8.88 7.53
C ASP A 64 8.62 -7.64 6.68
N TRP A 65 8.27 -6.55 7.36
CA TRP A 65 7.79 -5.28 6.76
C TRP A 65 8.91 -4.49 6.09
#